data_AF-A0A6L8I651-F1
#
_entry.id   AF-A0A6L8I651-F1
#
_cell.length_a   1.000
_cell.length_b   1.000
_cell.length_c   1.000
_cell.angle_alpha   90.00
_cell.angle_beta   90.00
_cell.angle_gamma   90.00
#
_symmetry.space_group_name_H-M   'P 1'
#
loop_
_entity.id
_entity.type
_entity.pdbx_description
1 polymer ?
#
loop_
_entity_poly.entity_id
_entity_poly.type
_entity_poly.pdbx_seq_one_letter_code
_entity_poly.pdbx_strand_id
1 'polypeptide(L)'
;MPAKPSATLHARNFFRMHAFGTKQWFVTMREGHPDTAGGKAHHLASGTGQDTVRLQSAQEEMVVHDLKAFANAIASTAEHLFTSGQTAHKAEDLEAIAPSTEQRRTVEIAELG
;
A
#
# COMPACT_ATOMS: atom_id res chain seq x y z
N MET A 1 2.23 -3.96 16.22
CA MET A 1 3.07 -2.79 15.88
C MET A 1 2.22 -1.80 15.10
N PRO A 2 2.29 -0.50 15.37
CA PRO A 2 1.57 0.51 14.57
C PRO A 2 2.18 0.64 13.17
N ALA A 3 1.35 0.99 12.18
CA ALA A 3 1.82 1.33 10.84
C ALA A 3 2.65 2.61 10.87
N LYS A 4 3.67 2.70 10.02
CA LYS A 4 4.57 3.87 9.92
C LYS A 4 4.79 4.25 8.45
N PRO A 5 3.97 5.16 7.90
CA PRO A 5 4.17 5.65 6.54
C PRO A 5 5.31 6.68 6.49
N SER A 6 5.97 6.76 5.33
CA SER A 6 6.91 7.83 4.99
C SER A 6 6.74 8.16 3.51
N ALA A 7 6.64 9.44 3.19
CA ALA A 7 6.50 9.95 1.83
C ALA A 7 7.50 11.07 1.59
N THR A 8 8.19 11.05 0.45
CA THR A 8 9.18 12.06 0.08
C THR A 8 9.11 12.30 -1.42
N LEU A 9 8.84 13.55 -1.81
CA LEU A 9 8.68 13.93 -3.22
C LEU A 9 10.02 14.16 -3.95
N HIS A 10 11.08 14.53 -3.21
CA HIS A 10 12.40 14.85 -3.79
C HIS A 10 13.38 13.66 -3.75
N ALA A 11 12.88 12.46 -4.02
CA ALA A 11 13.68 11.24 -4.11
C ALA A 11 13.40 10.50 -5.42
N ARG A 12 14.29 9.59 -5.83
CA ARG A 12 13.97 8.67 -6.94
C ARG A 12 12.74 7.85 -6.57
N ASN A 13 11.84 7.62 -7.55
CA ASN A 13 10.65 6.81 -7.35
C ASN A 13 11.01 5.45 -6.75
N PHE A 14 10.51 5.22 -5.55
CA PHE A 14 10.85 4.08 -4.74
C PHE A 14 9.68 3.77 -3.81
N PHE A 15 9.15 2.54 -3.90
CA PHE A 15 8.15 2.04 -2.98
C PHE A 15 8.74 0.85 -2.23
N ARG A 16 8.67 0.89 -0.90
CA ARG A 16 9.02 -0.24 -0.04
C ARG A 16 8.01 -0.35 1.09
N MET A 17 7.49 -1.56 1.29
CA MET A 17 6.63 -1.89 2.42
C MET A 17 7.24 -3.05 3.20
N HIS A 18 7.23 -2.94 4.53
CA HIS A 18 7.58 -4.04 5.43
C HIS A 18 6.31 -4.45 6.19
N ALA A 19 6.02 -5.75 6.21
CA ALA A 19 5.00 -6.33 7.06
C ALA A 19 5.69 -7.26 8.06
N PHE A 20 5.51 -6.98 9.36
CA PHE A 20 6.06 -7.79 10.44
C PHE A 20 4.94 -8.58 11.10
N GLY A 21 4.91 -9.88 10.86
CA GLY A 21 4.02 -10.83 11.50
C GLY A 21 4.66 -11.49 12.73
N THR A 22 3.87 -12.28 13.46
CA THR A 22 4.34 -13.01 14.64
C THR A 22 5.29 -14.16 14.32
N LYS A 23 5.25 -14.68 13.08
CA LYS A 23 6.05 -15.84 12.64
C LYS A 23 7.06 -15.52 11.54
N GLN A 24 6.79 -14.47 10.77
CA GLN A 24 7.56 -14.10 9.59
C GLN A 24 7.49 -12.59 9.34
N TRP A 25 8.48 -12.07 8.65
CA TRP A 25 8.42 -10.74 8.05
C TRP A 25 8.44 -10.85 6.54
N PHE A 26 7.87 -9.83 5.89
CA PHE A 26 7.78 -9.71 4.45
C PHE A 26 8.17 -8.30 4.02
N VAL A 27 8.91 -8.19 2.91
CA VAL A 27 9.23 -6.92 2.26
C VAL A 27 8.86 -7.00 0.80
N THR A 28 8.16 -5.99 0.31
CA THR A 28 7.99 -5.76 -1.12
C THR A 28 8.65 -4.44 -1.52
N MET A 29 9.33 -4.45 -2.65
CA MET A 29 9.99 -3.29 -3.26
C MET A 29 9.60 -3.21 -4.73
N ARG A 30 9.29 -2.00 -5.21
CA ARG A 30 9.04 -1.74 -6.64
C ARG A 30 10.10 -0.81 -7.20
N GLU A 31 10.57 -1.15 -8.41
CA GLU A 31 11.61 -0.39 -9.14
C GLU A 31 11.05 0.85 -9.87
N GLY A 32 9.74 0.94 -10.08
CA GLY A 32 9.10 2.01 -10.86
C GLY A 32 7.89 2.65 -10.18
N HIS A 33 7.38 3.72 -10.79
CA HIS A 33 6.11 4.34 -10.41
C HIS A 33 4.97 3.32 -10.58
N PRO A 34 3.95 3.27 -9.69
CA PRO A 34 2.81 2.36 -9.85
C PRO A 34 2.07 2.53 -11.18
N ASP A 35 2.11 3.73 -11.76
CA ASP A 35 1.42 4.07 -13.03
C ASP A 35 2.30 3.87 -14.27
N THR A 36 3.52 3.37 -14.12
CA THR A 36 4.39 3.07 -15.27
C THR A 36 4.35 1.56 -15.54
N ALA A 37 3.88 1.20 -16.73
CA ALA A 37 3.99 -0.15 -17.24
C ALA A 37 5.48 -0.52 -17.41
N GLY A 38 5.86 -1.70 -16.92
CA GLY A 38 7.24 -2.17 -16.96
C GLY A 38 8.01 -1.88 -15.66
N GLY A 39 8.68 -2.92 -15.16
CA GLY A 39 9.40 -2.89 -13.89
C GLY A 39 9.35 -4.26 -13.21
N LYS A 40 10.14 -4.42 -12.15
CA LYS A 40 10.13 -5.63 -11.32
C LYS A 40 9.68 -5.27 -9.91
N ALA A 41 8.85 -6.14 -9.35
CA ALA A 41 8.62 -6.17 -7.92
C ALA A 41 9.52 -7.25 -7.31
N HIS A 42 10.25 -6.88 -6.27
CA HIS A 42 11.07 -7.80 -5.48
C HIS A 42 10.38 -8.06 -4.15
N HIS A 43 10.23 -9.32 -3.81
CA HIS A 43 9.62 -9.77 -2.57
C HIS A 43 10.63 -10.58 -1.77
N LEU A 44 10.76 -10.26 -0.49
CA LEU A 44 11.59 -10.98 0.47
C LEU A 44 10.70 -11.46 1.60
N ALA A 45 10.83 -12.73 1.98
CA ALA A 45 10.13 -13.28 3.13
C ALA A 45 11.11 -14.11 3.96
N SER A 46 11.04 -13.99 5.28
CA SER A 46 11.82 -14.84 6.17
C SER A 46 11.09 -15.08 7.50
N GLY A 47 11.15 -16.33 7.95
CA GLY A 47 10.71 -16.77 9.26
C GLY A 47 11.89 -17.05 10.18
N THR A 48 11.62 -17.12 11.49
CA THR A 48 12.67 -17.45 12.47
C THR A 48 13.23 -18.85 12.22
N GLY A 49 14.55 -18.96 12.05
CA GLY A 49 15.22 -20.23 11.77
C GLY A 49 15.00 -20.78 10.35
N GLN A 50 14.50 -19.95 9.42
CA GLN A 50 14.30 -20.30 8.01
C GLN A 50 15.13 -19.38 7.12
N ASP A 51 15.56 -19.91 5.98
CA ASP A 51 16.24 -19.11 4.97
C ASP A 51 15.33 -18.01 4.42
N THR A 52 15.94 -16.91 4.00
CA THR A 52 15.20 -15.83 3.33
C THR A 52 14.87 -16.25 1.90
N VAL A 53 13.58 -16.25 1.58
CA VAL A 53 13.10 -16.51 0.23
C VAL A 53 13.02 -15.18 -0.52
N ARG A 54 13.58 -15.15 -1.74
CA ARG A 54 13.49 -14.02 -2.67
C ARG A 54 12.66 -14.42 -3.88
N LEU A 55 11.62 -13.65 -4.15
CA LEU A 55 10.79 -13.78 -5.34
C LEU A 55 10.85 -12.49 -6.15
N GLN A 56 10.79 -12.62 -7.45
CA GLN A 56 10.69 -11.49 -8.37
C GLN A 56 9.48 -11.72 -9.27
N SER A 57 8.62 -10.71 -9.38
CA SER A 57 7.48 -10.73 -10.29
C SER A 57 7.55 -9.54 -11.24
N ALA A 58 6.87 -9.66 -12.38
CA ALA A 58 6.57 -8.48 -13.18
C ALA A 58 5.78 -7.49 -12.32
N GLN A 59 6.11 -6.20 -12.43
CA GLN A 59 5.28 -5.17 -11.83
C GLN A 59 3.97 -5.11 -12.61
N GLU A 60 2.86 -5.31 -11.90
CA GLU A 60 1.53 -5.11 -12.47
C GLU A 60 1.26 -3.62 -12.66
N GLU A 61 0.63 -3.28 -13.80
CA GLU A 61 0.14 -1.94 -14.07
C GLU A 61 -1.13 -1.71 -13.25
N MET A 62 -0.97 -1.08 -12.08
CA MET A 62 -2.06 -0.98 -11.10
C MET A 62 -3.27 -0.24 -11.65
N VAL A 63 -3.06 0.77 -12.52
CA VAL A 63 -4.16 1.52 -13.16
C VAL A 63 -5.04 0.58 -13.98
N VAL A 64 -4.45 -0.31 -14.79
CA VAL A 64 -5.19 -1.28 -15.60
C VAL A 64 -5.86 -2.34 -14.73
N HIS A 65 -5.19 -2.78 -13.67
CA HIS A 65 -5.77 -3.72 -12.70
C HIS A 65 -7.02 -3.13 -12.03
N ASP A 66 -6.96 -1.87 -11.58
CA ASP A 66 -8.06 -1.19 -10.92
C ASP A 66 -9.25 -0.98 -11.87
N LEU A 67 -8.99 -0.57 -13.12
CA LEU A 67 -10.03 -0.42 -14.14
C LEU A 67 -10.71 -1.76 -14.47
N LYS A 68 -9.96 -2.87 -14.51
CA LYS A 68 -10.53 -4.21 -14.72
C LYS A 68 -11.41 -4.62 -13.54
N ALA A 69 -10.97 -4.38 -12.31
CA ALA A 69 -11.76 -4.70 -11.13
C ALA A 69 -13.06 -3.87 -11.07
N PHE A 70 -13.00 -2.60 -11.46
CA PHE A 70 -14.18 -1.75 -11.61
C PHE A 70 -15.16 -2.27 -12.67
N ALA A 71 -14.66 -2.65 -13.85
CA ALA A 71 -15.49 -3.24 -14.90
C ALA A 71 -16.17 -4.54 -14.44
N ASN A 72 -15.44 -5.40 -13.73
CA ASN A 72 -16.00 -6.65 -13.18
C ASN A 72 -17.08 -6.39 -12.12
N ALA A 73 -16.90 -5.36 -11.28
CA ALA A 73 -17.90 -4.96 -10.30
C ALA A 73 -19.19 -4.46 -10.97
N ILE A 74 -19.09 -3.62 -12.00
CA ILE A 74 -20.25 -3.18 -12.79
C ILE A 74 -20.95 -4.37 -13.45
N ALA A 75 -20.17 -5.30 -14.01
CA ALA A 75 -20.68 -6.52 -14.64
C ALA A 75 -21.23 -7.54 -13.63
N SER A 76 -21.15 -7.27 -12.32
CA SER A 76 -21.54 -8.19 -11.24
C SER A 76 -20.82 -9.55 -11.29
N THR A 77 -19.60 -9.59 -11.85
CA THR A 77 -18.80 -10.81 -11.98
C THR A 77 -17.79 -10.98 -10.84
N ALA A 78 -17.44 -9.90 -10.16
CA ALA A 78 -16.62 -9.90 -8.94
C ALA A 78 -16.93 -8.66 -8.09
N GLU A 79 -16.56 -8.67 -6.82
CA GLU A 79 -16.58 -7.46 -6.00
C GLU A 79 -15.46 -6.49 -6.40
N HIS A 80 -15.67 -5.20 -6.15
CA HIS A 80 -14.63 -4.19 -6.33
C HIS A 80 -13.50 -4.36 -5.29
N LEU A 81 -12.28 -3.90 -5.61
CA LEU A 81 -11.08 -4.08 -4.77
C LEU A 81 -11.22 -3.49 -3.36
N PHE A 82 -11.98 -2.40 -3.25
CA PHE A 82 -12.23 -1.71 -2.00
C PHE A 82 -13.73 -1.42 -1.87
N THR A 83 -14.25 -1.61 -0.66
CA THR A 83 -15.60 -1.18 -0.30
C THR A 83 -15.66 0.35 -0.17
N SER A 84 -16.86 0.91 -0.19
CA SER A 84 -17.06 2.35 0.06
C SER A 84 -16.51 2.77 1.42
N GLY A 85 -16.69 1.95 2.46
CA GLY A 85 -16.15 2.21 3.79
C GLY A 85 -14.62 2.21 3.83
N GLN A 86 -13.96 1.28 3.13
CA GLN A 86 -12.50 1.27 3.01
C GLN A 86 -11.98 2.48 2.24
N THR A 87 -12.71 2.94 1.22
CA THR A 87 -12.33 4.14 0.46
C THR A 87 -12.49 5.41 1.30
N ALA A 88 -13.59 5.53 2.05
CA ALA A 88 -13.81 6.65 2.97
C ALA A 88 -12.72 6.70 4.05
N HIS A 89 -12.40 5.54 4.65
CA HIS A 89 -11.37 5.46 5.68
C HIS A 89 -9.98 5.88 5.20
N LYS A 90 -9.61 5.57 3.95
CA LYS A 90 -8.36 6.06 3.35
C LYS A 90 -8.34 7.59 3.22
N ALA A 91 -9.49 8.22 2.99
CA ALA A 91 -9.59 9.68 2.93
C ALA A 91 -9.43 10.29 4.33
N GLU A 92 -10.10 9.72 5.34
CA GLU A 92 -9.96 10.10 6.75
C GLU A 92 -8.49 10.05 7.22
N ASP A 93 -7.75 8.99 6.86
CA ASP A 93 -6.32 8.87 7.17
C ASP A 93 -5.50 10.03 6.60
N LEU A 94 -5.74 10.41 5.34
CA LEU A 94 -5.06 11.54 4.70
C LEU A 94 -5.45 12.88 5.32
N GLU A 95 -6.73 13.03 5.66
CA GLU A 95 -7.27 14.21 6.33
C GLU A 95 -6.70 14.38 7.75
N ALA A 96 -6.41 13.29 8.48
CA ALA A 96 -5.77 13.33 9.80
C ALA A 96 -4.29 13.76 9.73
N ILE A 97 -3.56 13.38 8.66
CA ILE A 97 -2.12 13.64 8.54
C ILE A 97 -1.83 15.15 8.44
N ALA A 98 -2.66 15.91 7.74
CA ALA A 98 -2.48 17.35 7.57
C ALA A 98 -2.47 18.13 8.92
N PRO A 99 -3.52 18.09 9.76
CA PRO A 99 -3.53 18.76 11.06
C PRO A 99 -2.53 18.13 12.04
N SER A 100 -2.30 16.81 12.00
CA SER A 100 -1.27 16.14 12.81
C SER A 100 0.12 16.75 12.56
N THR A 101 0.44 16.98 11.29
CA THR A 101 1.72 17.58 10.87
C THR A 101 1.81 19.05 11.27
N GLU A 102 0.76 19.83 11.04
CA GLU A 102 0.72 21.27 11.34
C GLU A 102 0.82 21.54 12.85
N GLN A 103 0.04 20.80 13.64
CA GLN A 103 -0.12 21.02 15.08
C GLN A 103 0.87 20.20 15.92
N ARG A 104 1.61 19.27 15.29
CA ARG A 104 2.57 18.36 15.94
C ARG A 104 1.97 17.57 17.09
N ARG A 105 0.75 17.08 16.91
CA ARG A 105 0.03 16.25 17.88
C ARG A 105 -0.56 15.02 17.22
N THR A 106 -0.87 14.02 18.04
CA THR A 106 -1.75 12.93 17.59
C THR A 106 -3.15 13.50 17.31
N VAL A 107 -3.73 13.09 16.19
CA VAL A 107 -5.11 13.35 15.80
C VAL A 107 -5.80 11.99 15.69
N GLU A 108 -6.84 11.77 16.49
CA GLU A 108 -7.66 10.57 16.37
C GLU A 108 -8.65 10.74 15.20
N ILE A 109 -8.90 9.69 14.43
CA ILE A 109 -9.81 9.74 13.26
C ILE A 109 -11.21 10.21 13.67
N ALA A 110 -11.67 9.84 14.86
CA ALA A 110 -12.95 10.27 15.41
C ALA A 110 -13.07 11.80 15.62
N GLU A 111 -11.97 12.56 15.54
CA GLU A 111 -11.99 14.03 15.61
C GLU A 111 -12.37 14.68 14.27
N LEU A 112 -12.37 13.94 13.15
CA LEU A 112 -12.51 14.50 11.80
C LEU A 112 -13.96 14.78 11.37
N GLY A 113 -14.97 14.22 12.05
CA GLY A 113 -16.39 14.53 11.84
C GLY A 113 -17.11 13.57 10.90
#